data_AF-A0A662HNP6-F1
#
_entry.id   AF-A0A662HNP6-F1
#
_cell.length_a   1.000
_cell.length_b   1.000
_cell.length_c   1.000
_cell.angle_alpha   90.00
_cell.angle_beta   90.00
_cell.angle_gamma   90.00
#
_symmetry.space_group_name_H-M   'P 1'
#
loop_
_entity.id
_entity.type
_entity.pdbx_description
1 polymer ?
#
loop_
_entity_poly.entity_id
_entity_poly.type
_entity_poly.pdbx_seq_one_letter_code
_entity_poly.pdbx_strand_id
1 'polypeptide(L)'
;MKVLGQVKKSVILGIISVIMRVGRCKLCGRRMIVHLRYANLSLCEDHFINFFENRVLRTIKRYKLLKDNEKVAVAVSGGKDSIVLLHVLNKLAKDMNFSLSVLHIDLGISGYSNRCRELVEKYVNEYNLELNLMNMNSEDLSIDEIASIKKLNRKLCSICGVIKRYWLNRMAYEIGADKLATGHTLDDADQILIQCLISGDMRQLYKLYPIVYSATHPKLVTRIRPLFESPEEDILLYAKIEGLEFIERPCPYASGALSLDIKKLLNEIESRHPNTKLSIYRNFVKKIRYLLDVYSEGEIGTCKICGFPSSVGECSYCRLKRRVLEYRKR
;
A
#
# COMPACT_ATOMS: atom_id res chain seq x y z
N MET A 1 -38.27 -22.23 -7.64
CA MET A 1 -38.65 -20.83 -7.31
C MET A 1 -37.67 -20.24 -6.31
N LYS A 2 -36.96 -19.18 -6.73
CA LYS A 2 -36.56 -18.00 -5.93
C LYS A 2 -35.98 -18.22 -4.51
N VAL A 3 -34.69 -18.55 -4.34
CA VAL A 3 -33.97 -18.16 -3.09
C VAL A 3 -32.48 -17.80 -3.30
N LEU A 4 -31.78 -18.29 -4.33
CA LEU A 4 -30.33 -18.05 -4.47
C LEU A 4 -29.92 -16.74 -5.17
N GLY A 5 -30.89 -15.96 -5.68
CA GLY A 5 -30.64 -14.70 -6.40
C GLY A 5 -30.68 -13.42 -5.56
N GLN A 6 -31.01 -13.49 -4.27
CA GLN A 6 -31.21 -12.30 -3.42
C GLN A 6 -30.02 -11.94 -2.53
N VAL A 7 -29.08 -12.85 -2.29
CA VAL A 7 -27.97 -12.61 -1.34
C VAL A 7 -26.80 -11.84 -1.97
N LYS A 8 -26.64 -11.85 -3.31
CA LYS A 8 -25.65 -10.99 -4.00
C LYS A 8 -26.05 -9.51 -4.08
N LYS A 9 -27.34 -9.17 -3.91
CA LYS A 9 -27.82 -7.77 -3.98
C LYS A 9 -27.71 -7.01 -2.65
N SER A 10 -27.69 -7.70 -1.50
CA SER A 10 -27.74 -7.03 -0.20
C SER A 10 -26.39 -6.44 0.23
N VAL A 11 -25.26 -7.03 -0.18
CA VAL A 11 -23.91 -6.45 0.11
C VAL A 11 -23.61 -5.23 -0.78
N ILE A 12 -24.28 -5.12 -1.94
CA ILE A 12 -24.19 -3.95 -2.83
C ILE A 12 -24.80 -2.70 -2.15
N LEU A 13 -25.77 -2.87 -1.25
CA LEU A 13 -26.51 -1.78 -0.62
C LEU A 13 -25.87 -1.20 0.66
N GLY A 14 -24.91 -1.90 1.27
CA GLY A 14 -24.37 -1.50 2.59
C GLY A 14 -23.29 -0.41 2.59
N ILE A 15 -22.64 -0.15 1.44
CA ILE A 15 -21.60 0.89 1.29
C ILE A 15 -22.00 1.93 0.23
N ILE A 16 -23.06 1.66 -0.54
CA ILE A 16 -23.64 2.59 -1.51
C ILE A 16 -24.83 3.29 -0.85
N SER A 17 -24.59 4.12 0.17
CA SER A 17 -25.52 5.22 0.49
C SER A 17 -25.19 6.47 -0.34
N VAL A 18 -24.55 6.31 -1.50
CA VAL A 18 -24.65 7.29 -2.56
C VAL A 18 -26.04 7.10 -3.13
N ILE A 19 -26.97 7.97 -2.75
CA ILE A 19 -28.25 8.17 -3.43
C ILE A 19 -27.96 8.02 -4.92
N MET A 20 -28.45 6.95 -5.55
CA MET A 20 -28.37 6.75 -6.99
C MET A 20 -29.21 7.84 -7.65
N ARG A 21 -28.67 9.06 -7.69
CA ARG A 21 -29.24 10.16 -8.44
C ARG A 21 -29.19 9.70 -9.89
N VAL A 22 -30.35 9.65 -10.53
CA VAL A 22 -30.45 9.44 -11.98
C VAL A 22 -29.69 10.60 -12.63
N GLY A 23 -28.50 10.31 -13.14
CA GLY A 23 -27.62 11.32 -13.71
C GLY A 23 -26.83 10.78 -14.89
N ARG A 24 -26.26 11.70 -15.65
CA ARG A 24 -25.49 11.41 -16.86
C ARG A 24 -24.01 11.69 -16.63
N CYS A 25 -23.17 10.91 -17.28
CA CYS A 25 -21.74 11.14 -17.36
C CYS A 25 -21.48 12.50 -18.01
N LYS A 26 -20.68 13.36 -17.36
CA LYS A 26 -20.34 14.69 -17.88
C LYS A 26 -19.54 14.64 -19.18
N LEU A 27 -18.86 13.53 -19.48
CA LEU A 27 -18.00 13.41 -20.66
C LEU A 27 -18.71 12.83 -21.89
N CYS A 28 -19.71 11.97 -21.72
CA CYS A 28 -20.38 11.30 -22.87
C CYS A 28 -21.90 11.20 -22.78
N GLY A 29 -22.54 11.71 -21.73
CA GLY A 29 -24.00 11.65 -21.59
C GLY A 29 -24.61 10.29 -21.22
N ARG A 30 -23.84 9.19 -21.28
CA ARG A 30 -24.29 7.85 -20.81
C ARG A 30 -24.63 7.86 -19.32
N ARG A 31 -25.34 6.83 -18.84
CA ARG A 31 -25.69 6.68 -17.42
C ARG A 31 -24.43 6.78 -16.54
N MET A 32 -24.47 7.62 -15.52
CA MET A 32 -23.38 7.71 -14.55
C MET A 32 -23.43 6.55 -13.55
N ILE A 33 -22.26 6.15 -13.06
CA ILE A 33 -22.11 5.18 -11.98
C ILE A 33 -21.56 5.83 -10.69
N VAL A 34 -20.89 6.98 -10.81
CA VAL A 34 -20.27 7.68 -9.67
C VAL A 34 -20.28 9.18 -9.83
N HIS A 35 -20.50 9.89 -8.72
CA HIS A 35 -20.30 11.34 -8.60
C HIS A 35 -19.10 11.63 -7.69
N LEU A 36 -17.97 12.03 -8.27
CA LEU A 36 -16.75 12.40 -7.56
C LEU A 36 -16.90 13.80 -6.98
N ARG A 37 -17.38 13.91 -5.75
CA ARG A 37 -17.71 15.20 -5.11
C ARG A 37 -16.52 16.15 -5.04
N TYR A 38 -15.32 15.64 -4.73
CA TYR A 38 -14.09 16.44 -4.65
C TYR A 38 -13.68 17.08 -6.00
N ALA A 39 -14.17 16.54 -7.12
CA ALA A 39 -13.88 17.05 -8.47
C ALA A 39 -15.13 17.59 -9.17
N ASN A 40 -16.30 17.56 -8.50
CA ASN A 40 -17.60 17.83 -9.08
C ASN A 40 -17.79 17.14 -10.45
N LEU A 41 -17.49 15.84 -10.53
CA LEU A 41 -17.44 15.11 -11.79
C LEU A 41 -18.30 13.83 -11.74
N SER A 42 -19.28 13.72 -12.63
CA SER A 42 -20.13 12.53 -12.78
C SER A 42 -19.64 11.68 -13.93
N LEU A 43 -19.31 10.40 -13.69
CA LEU A 43 -18.68 9.54 -14.68
C LEU A 43 -19.46 8.24 -14.89
N CYS A 44 -19.47 7.74 -16.14
CA CYS A 44 -19.79 6.34 -16.43
C CYS A 44 -18.56 5.47 -16.17
N GLU A 45 -18.71 4.17 -16.36
CA GLU A 45 -17.67 3.15 -16.13
C GLU A 45 -16.35 3.47 -16.83
N ASP A 46 -16.35 3.47 -18.18
CA ASP A 46 -15.15 3.73 -19.00
C ASP A 46 -14.43 5.03 -18.62
N HIS A 47 -15.21 6.09 -18.39
CA HIS A 47 -14.64 7.40 -18.06
C HIS A 47 -14.09 7.44 -16.63
N PHE A 48 -14.65 6.67 -15.70
CA PHE A 48 -14.09 6.55 -14.36
C PHE A 48 -12.77 5.76 -14.37
N ILE A 49 -12.71 4.64 -15.10
CA ILE A 49 -11.48 3.85 -15.31
C ILE A 49 -10.38 4.77 -15.85
N ASN A 50 -10.65 5.47 -16.96
CA ASN A 50 -9.72 6.41 -17.57
C ASN A 50 -9.33 7.54 -16.61
N PHE A 51 -10.29 8.09 -15.85
CA PHE A 51 -10.01 9.15 -14.89
C PHE A 51 -9.06 8.69 -13.77
N PHE A 52 -9.28 7.48 -13.25
CA PHE A 52 -8.50 6.89 -12.18
C PHE A 52 -7.07 6.57 -12.65
N GLU A 53 -6.92 5.90 -13.79
CA GLU A 53 -5.61 5.58 -14.36
C GLU A 53 -4.81 6.86 -14.68
N ASN A 54 -5.46 7.87 -15.27
CA ASN A 54 -4.84 9.17 -15.51
C ASN A 54 -4.46 9.90 -14.21
N ARG A 55 -5.14 9.66 -13.08
CA ARG A 55 -4.70 10.19 -11.79
C ARG A 55 -3.41 9.51 -11.33
N VAL A 56 -3.31 8.19 -11.44
CA VAL A 56 -2.09 7.45 -11.07
C VAL A 56 -0.92 7.88 -11.96
N LEU A 57 -1.13 7.94 -13.28
CA LEU A 57 -0.15 8.44 -14.24
C LEU A 57 0.31 9.87 -13.93
N ARG A 58 -0.62 10.78 -13.59
CA ARG A 58 -0.27 12.15 -13.16
C ARG A 58 0.55 12.17 -11.87
N THR A 59 0.29 11.26 -10.94
CA THR A 59 1.08 11.12 -9.71
C THR A 59 2.50 10.67 -10.05
N ILE A 60 2.63 9.62 -10.89
CA ILE A 60 3.93 9.12 -11.37
C ILE A 60 4.73 10.24 -12.04
N LYS A 61 4.12 10.99 -12.98
CA LYS A 61 4.77 12.09 -13.70
C LYS A 61 5.12 13.26 -12.78
N ARG A 62 4.21 13.69 -11.90
CA ARG A 62 4.41 14.84 -10.99
C ARG A 62 5.61 14.64 -10.07
N TYR A 63 5.74 13.44 -9.51
CA TYR A 63 6.78 13.13 -8.53
C TYR A 63 7.98 12.41 -9.16
N LYS A 64 8.01 12.26 -10.50
CA LYS A 64 9.05 11.57 -11.26
C LYS A 64 9.35 10.18 -10.66
N LEU A 65 8.31 9.41 -10.36
CA LEU A 65 8.42 8.14 -9.64
C LEU A 65 9.12 7.06 -10.45
N LEU A 66 8.94 7.09 -11.77
CA LEU A 66 9.43 6.09 -12.72
C LEU A 66 10.14 6.78 -13.88
N LYS A 67 11.17 6.12 -14.39
CA LYS A 67 11.89 6.47 -15.61
C LYS A 67 11.80 5.32 -16.62
N ASP A 68 12.14 5.65 -17.85
CA ASP A 68 12.23 4.71 -18.95
C ASP A 68 13.27 3.61 -18.66
N ASN A 69 12.95 2.37 -19.06
CA ASN A 69 13.77 1.16 -18.88
C ASN A 69 14.08 0.75 -17.43
N GLU A 70 13.36 1.26 -16.42
CA GLU A 70 13.54 0.82 -15.03
C GLU A 70 12.88 -0.55 -14.76
N LYS A 71 13.46 -1.33 -13.83
CA LYS A 71 12.85 -2.53 -13.24
C LYS A 71 12.14 -2.18 -11.94
N VAL A 72 10.83 -2.39 -11.89
CA VAL A 72 9.98 -2.04 -10.75
C VAL A 72 9.50 -3.30 -10.02
N ALA A 73 9.95 -3.45 -8.79
CA ALA A 73 9.41 -4.42 -7.84
C ALA A 73 8.09 -3.91 -7.25
N VAL A 74 6.99 -4.64 -7.42
CA VAL A 74 5.68 -4.28 -6.84
C VAL A 74 5.40 -5.18 -5.64
N ALA A 75 5.25 -4.58 -4.45
CA ALA A 75 4.86 -5.31 -3.25
C ALA A 75 3.36 -5.60 -3.25
N VAL A 76 2.97 -6.87 -3.40
CA VAL A 76 1.57 -7.29 -3.51
C VAL A 76 1.18 -8.14 -2.30
N SER A 77 0.20 -7.70 -1.53
CA SER A 77 -0.24 -8.38 -0.29
C SER A 77 -1.47 -9.27 -0.46
N GLY A 78 -2.12 -9.24 -1.62
CA GLY A 78 -3.46 -9.79 -1.85
C GLY A 78 -4.58 -8.83 -1.42
N GLY A 79 -4.26 -7.70 -0.79
CA GLY A 79 -5.22 -6.66 -0.46
C GLY A 79 -5.52 -5.74 -1.64
N LYS A 80 -6.72 -5.17 -1.62
CA LYS A 80 -7.29 -4.26 -2.61
C LYS A 80 -6.28 -3.27 -3.21
N ASP A 81 -5.63 -2.47 -2.38
CA ASP A 81 -4.78 -1.37 -2.85
C ASP A 81 -3.54 -1.86 -3.59
N SER A 82 -2.97 -2.99 -3.15
CA SER A 82 -1.81 -3.58 -3.80
C SER A 82 -2.15 -4.29 -5.12
N ILE A 83 -3.36 -4.87 -5.22
CA ILE A 83 -3.86 -5.49 -6.45
C ILE A 83 -4.18 -4.42 -7.50
N VAL A 84 -4.87 -3.34 -7.10
CA VAL A 84 -5.12 -2.20 -7.98
C VAL A 84 -3.82 -1.54 -8.43
N LEU A 85 -2.83 -1.39 -7.52
CA LEU A 85 -1.52 -0.89 -7.91
C LEU A 85 -0.86 -1.78 -8.98
N LEU A 86 -0.83 -3.09 -8.78
CA LEU A 86 -0.27 -4.03 -9.74
C LEU A 86 -0.96 -3.90 -11.10
N HIS A 87 -2.30 -3.92 -11.11
CA HIS A 87 -3.11 -3.84 -12.32
C HIS A 87 -2.85 -2.55 -13.11
N VAL A 88 -2.88 -1.39 -12.44
CA VAL A 88 -2.64 -0.10 -13.10
C VAL A 88 -1.21 0.00 -13.61
N LEU A 89 -0.21 -0.42 -12.82
CA LEU A 89 1.18 -0.41 -13.29
C LEU A 89 1.39 -1.36 -14.48
N ASN A 90 0.72 -2.51 -14.50
CA ASN A 90 0.80 -3.46 -15.62
C ASN A 90 0.28 -2.84 -16.92
N LYS A 91 -0.85 -2.11 -16.87
CA LYS A 91 -1.38 -1.35 -18.03
C LYS A 91 -0.42 -0.26 -18.48
N LEU A 92 0.21 0.46 -17.54
CA LEU A 92 1.14 1.55 -17.85
C LEU A 92 2.54 1.08 -18.27
N ALA A 93 2.93 -0.15 -17.94
CA ALA A 93 4.29 -0.66 -18.16
C ALA A 93 4.72 -0.57 -19.63
N LYS A 94 3.81 -0.91 -20.55
CA LYS A 94 4.08 -0.84 -21.99
C LYS A 94 4.24 0.59 -22.49
N ASP A 95 3.33 1.49 -22.09
CA ASP A 95 3.31 2.87 -22.58
C ASP A 95 4.46 3.72 -22.00
N MET A 96 4.95 3.36 -20.81
CA MET A 96 6.05 4.03 -20.14
C MET A 96 7.38 3.27 -20.22
N ASN A 97 7.38 2.13 -20.91
CA ASN A 97 8.54 1.26 -21.16
C ASN A 97 9.37 0.94 -19.90
N PHE A 98 8.71 0.37 -18.89
CA PHE A 98 9.36 -0.21 -17.70
C PHE A 98 8.94 -1.67 -17.50
N SER A 99 9.71 -2.43 -16.72
CA SER A 99 9.40 -3.83 -16.42
C SER A 99 8.89 -4.01 -14.99
N LEU A 100 8.08 -5.05 -14.78
CA LEU A 100 7.48 -5.37 -13.48
C LEU A 100 7.96 -6.72 -12.95
N SER A 101 8.19 -6.80 -11.65
CA SER A 101 8.37 -8.04 -10.91
C SER A 101 7.56 -7.96 -9.61
N VAL A 102 6.86 -9.03 -9.25
CA VAL A 102 5.98 -9.07 -8.08
C VAL A 102 6.74 -9.59 -6.87
N LEU A 103 6.66 -8.88 -5.75
CA LEU A 103 7.15 -9.34 -4.46
C LEU A 103 5.98 -9.69 -3.54
N HIS A 104 5.96 -10.93 -3.06
CA HIS A 104 5.02 -11.38 -2.03
C HIS A 104 5.75 -11.93 -0.81
N ILE A 105 5.22 -11.63 0.38
CA ILE A 105 5.68 -12.23 1.64
C ILE A 105 4.52 -12.98 2.25
N ASP A 106 4.62 -14.31 2.23
CA ASP A 106 3.74 -15.18 2.98
C ASP A 106 4.16 -15.12 4.45
N LEU A 107 3.35 -14.46 5.26
CA LEU A 107 3.60 -14.23 6.69
C LEU A 107 3.33 -15.46 7.57
N GLY A 108 2.83 -16.56 7.00
CA GLY A 108 2.44 -17.75 7.73
C GLY A 108 1.34 -17.50 8.75
N ILE A 109 0.31 -16.72 8.37
CA ILE A 109 -0.92 -16.55 9.16
C ILE A 109 -1.94 -17.57 8.69
N SER A 110 -2.30 -18.52 9.56
CA SER A 110 -3.17 -19.65 9.25
C SER A 110 -4.52 -19.21 8.70
N GLY A 111 -4.90 -19.77 7.53
CA GLY A 111 -6.15 -19.47 6.84
C GLY A 111 -6.25 -18.08 6.20
N TYR A 112 -5.20 -17.26 6.30
CA TYR A 112 -5.12 -15.93 5.70
C TYR A 112 -4.02 -15.86 4.64
N SER A 113 -2.77 -16.19 5.00
CA SER A 113 -1.62 -16.00 4.09
C SER A 113 -1.66 -16.90 2.86
N ASN A 114 -2.17 -18.13 2.98
CA ASN A 114 -2.32 -19.04 1.84
C ASN A 114 -3.29 -18.47 0.79
N ARG A 115 -4.42 -17.89 1.22
CA ARG A 115 -5.40 -17.25 0.32
C ARG A 115 -4.82 -16.01 -0.35
N CYS A 116 -4.06 -15.21 0.40
CA CYS A 116 -3.34 -14.07 -0.17
C CYS A 116 -2.37 -14.53 -1.26
N ARG A 117 -1.61 -15.61 -0.99
CA ARG A 117 -0.64 -16.18 -1.92
C ARG A 117 -1.31 -16.72 -3.19
N GLU A 118 -2.33 -17.56 -3.06
CA GLU A 118 -3.09 -18.11 -4.18
C GLU A 118 -3.62 -17.00 -5.12
N LEU A 119 -4.17 -15.93 -4.52
CA LEU A 119 -4.64 -14.78 -5.28
C LEU A 119 -3.50 -14.03 -6.00
N VAL A 120 -2.34 -13.86 -5.35
CA VAL A 120 -1.19 -13.21 -5.98
C VAL A 120 -0.65 -14.04 -7.14
N GLU A 121 -0.51 -15.35 -6.95
CA GLU A 121 -0.08 -16.29 -8.01
C GLU A 121 -1.03 -16.24 -9.21
N LYS A 122 -2.35 -16.12 -8.99
CA LYS A 122 -3.34 -15.93 -10.07
C LYS A 122 -3.01 -14.71 -10.95
N TYR A 123 -2.82 -13.53 -10.36
CA TYR A 123 -2.54 -12.31 -11.13
C TYR A 123 -1.16 -12.31 -11.79
N VAL A 124 -0.16 -12.90 -11.13
CA VAL A 124 1.18 -13.09 -11.71
C VAL A 124 1.07 -13.91 -13.01
N ASN A 125 0.33 -15.01 -12.97
CA ASN A 125 0.12 -15.87 -14.14
C ASN A 125 -0.69 -15.15 -15.23
N GLU A 126 -1.77 -14.46 -14.85
CA GLU A 126 -2.62 -13.70 -15.78
C GLU A 126 -1.86 -12.60 -16.50
N TYR A 127 -0.97 -11.90 -15.80
CA TYR A 127 -0.17 -10.80 -16.35
C TYR A 127 1.18 -11.25 -16.91
N ASN A 128 1.50 -12.55 -16.86
CA ASN A 128 2.78 -13.11 -17.28
C ASN A 128 3.98 -12.38 -16.65
N LEU A 129 3.95 -12.21 -15.33
CA LEU A 129 4.97 -11.52 -14.55
C LEU A 129 5.86 -12.50 -13.76
N GLU A 130 7.03 -12.03 -13.35
CA GLU A 130 7.89 -12.76 -12.41
C GLU A 130 7.35 -12.64 -10.98
N LEU A 131 7.23 -13.76 -10.26
CA LEU A 131 6.91 -13.77 -8.83
C LEU A 131 8.14 -14.12 -7.99
N ASN A 132 8.49 -13.20 -7.09
CA ASN A 132 9.44 -13.41 -6.03
C ASN A 132 8.68 -13.57 -4.71
N LEU A 133 8.79 -14.75 -4.10
CA LEU A 133 8.04 -15.15 -2.92
C LEU A 133 8.98 -15.41 -1.74
N MET A 134 8.70 -14.79 -0.59
CA MET A 134 9.32 -15.14 0.68
C MET A 134 8.30 -15.80 1.61
N ASN A 135 8.54 -17.06 2.01
CA ASN A 135 7.71 -17.77 2.98
C ASN A 135 8.32 -17.67 4.39
N MET A 136 7.66 -16.97 5.31
CA MET A 136 8.19 -16.77 6.66
C MET A 136 8.26 -18.04 7.50
N ASN A 137 7.55 -19.11 7.13
CA ASN A 137 7.68 -20.41 7.79
C ASN A 137 9.06 -21.03 7.54
N SER A 138 9.71 -20.75 6.40
CA SER A 138 11.08 -21.25 6.15
C SER A 138 12.14 -20.47 6.92
N GLU A 139 11.76 -19.36 7.57
CA GLU A 139 12.64 -18.50 8.35
C GLU A 139 12.44 -18.60 9.86
N ASP A 140 11.58 -19.53 10.32
CA ASP A 140 11.23 -19.68 11.75
C ASP A 140 10.68 -18.37 12.36
N LEU A 141 10.03 -17.58 11.52
CA LEU A 141 9.57 -16.23 11.83
C LEU A 141 8.17 -15.98 11.30
N SER A 142 7.35 -17.02 11.20
CA SER A 142 5.95 -16.84 10.87
C SER A 142 5.25 -15.99 11.95
N ILE A 143 4.21 -15.26 11.56
CA ILE A 143 3.49 -14.40 12.50
C ILE A 143 2.75 -15.22 13.56
N ASP A 144 2.22 -16.38 13.19
CA ASP A 144 1.57 -17.30 14.13
C ASP A 144 2.58 -17.83 15.16
N GLU A 145 3.79 -18.22 14.72
CA GLU A 145 4.86 -18.63 15.62
C GLU A 145 5.26 -17.51 16.57
N ILE A 146 5.46 -16.29 16.07
CA ILE A 146 5.80 -15.13 16.90
C ILE A 146 4.68 -14.80 17.89
N ALA A 147 3.41 -14.95 17.48
CA ALA A 147 2.25 -14.74 18.34
C ALA A 147 2.21 -15.72 19.52
N SER A 148 2.74 -16.93 19.35
CA SER A 148 2.85 -17.91 20.44
C SER A 148 3.86 -17.52 21.53
N ILE A 149 4.83 -16.64 21.22
CA ILE A 149 5.89 -16.23 22.13
C ILE A 149 5.41 -15.06 23.02
N LYS A 150 4.75 -15.39 24.13
CA LYS A 150 4.19 -14.41 25.08
C LYS A 150 5.21 -13.39 25.63
N LYS A 151 6.50 -13.76 25.68
CA LYS A 151 7.58 -12.94 26.30
C LYS A 151 8.11 -11.80 25.40
N LEU A 152 7.66 -11.69 24.15
CA LEU A 152 8.25 -10.72 23.21
C LEU A 152 7.88 -9.23 23.49
N ASN A 153 6.94 -8.95 24.40
CA ASN A 153 6.51 -7.62 24.88
C ASN A 153 6.44 -6.52 23.79
N ARG A 154 5.99 -6.88 22.58
CA ARG A 154 5.87 -5.96 21.45
C ARG A 154 4.63 -6.31 20.64
N LYS A 155 3.89 -5.29 20.19
CA LYS A 155 2.70 -5.47 19.36
C LYS A 155 3.05 -6.25 18.08
N LEU A 156 2.28 -7.30 17.78
CA LEU A 156 2.52 -8.17 16.61
C LEU A 156 2.56 -7.40 15.29
N CYS A 157 1.66 -6.44 15.09
CA CYS A 157 1.67 -5.59 13.90
C CYS A 157 2.97 -4.76 13.75
N SER A 158 3.62 -4.38 14.86
CA SER A 158 4.93 -3.71 14.82
C SER A 158 6.03 -4.66 14.32
N ILE A 159 6.00 -5.92 14.77
CA ILE A 159 6.94 -6.96 14.36
C ILE A 159 6.74 -7.31 12.88
N CYS A 160 5.50 -7.57 12.47
CA CYS A 160 5.13 -7.79 11.07
C CYS A 160 5.64 -6.65 10.16
N GLY A 161 5.50 -5.39 10.59
CA GLY A 161 6.04 -4.25 9.87
C GLY A 161 7.57 -4.29 9.69
N VAL A 162 8.32 -4.75 10.69
CA VAL A 162 9.79 -4.93 10.59
C VAL A 162 10.13 -6.01 9.57
N ILE A 163 9.47 -7.17 9.64
CA ILE A 163 9.67 -8.29 8.73
C ILE A 163 9.39 -7.87 7.28
N LYS A 164 8.20 -7.28 7.03
CA LYS A 164 7.81 -6.85 5.68
C LYS A 164 8.79 -5.85 5.08
N ARG A 165 9.18 -4.81 5.83
CA ARG A 165 10.10 -3.78 5.32
C ARG A 165 11.48 -4.35 5.02
N TYR A 166 11.96 -5.29 5.83
CA TYR A 166 13.25 -5.93 5.61
C TYR A 166 13.23 -6.78 4.33
N TRP A 167 12.29 -7.72 4.23
CA TRP A 167 12.23 -8.65 3.11
C TRP A 167 11.85 -8.00 1.80
N LEU A 168 10.90 -7.05 1.78
CA LEU A 168 10.59 -6.32 0.54
C LEU A 168 11.81 -5.58 -0.01
N ASN A 169 12.61 -4.94 0.86
CA ASN A 169 13.83 -4.27 0.42
C ASN A 169 14.89 -5.28 -0.05
N ARG A 170 15.08 -6.37 0.71
CA ARG A 170 16.06 -7.40 0.38
C ARG A 170 15.76 -8.07 -0.96
N MET A 171 14.53 -8.54 -1.15
CA MET A 171 14.10 -9.16 -2.40
C MET A 171 14.20 -8.17 -3.56
N ALA A 172 13.74 -6.92 -3.39
CA ALA A 172 13.89 -5.89 -4.42
C ALA A 172 15.36 -5.66 -4.82
N TYR A 173 16.28 -5.64 -3.85
CA TYR A 173 17.71 -5.51 -4.11
C TYR A 173 18.27 -6.74 -4.83
N GLU A 174 17.94 -7.95 -4.37
CA GLU A 174 18.44 -9.21 -4.92
C GLU A 174 18.02 -9.42 -6.39
N ILE A 175 16.84 -8.95 -6.78
CA ILE A 175 16.38 -9.02 -8.18
C ILE A 175 16.84 -7.85 -9.06
N GLY A 176 17.64 -6.94 -8.51
CA GLY A 176 18.14 -5.75 -9.21
C GLY A 176 17.05 -4.73 -9.57
N ALA A 177 16.04 -4.53 -8.72
CA ALA A 177 14.99 -3.54 -8.97
C ALA A 177 15.49 -2.10 -8.70
N ASP A 178 15.20 -1.19 -9.62
CA ASP A 178 15.47 0.25 -9.47
C ASP A 178 14.50 0.92 -8.49
N LYS A 179 13.28 0.37 -8.39
CA LYS A 179 12.17 0.93 -7.61
C LYS A 179 11.39 -0.18 -6.92
N LEU A 180 10.98 0.08 -5.68
CA LEU A 180 10.03 -0.72 -4.91
C LEU A 180 8.71 0.03 -4.76
N ALA A 181 7.68 -0.37 -5.51
CA ALA A 181 6.35 0.20 -5.46
C ALA A 181 5.48 -0.44 -4.36
N THR A 182 4.72 0.38 -3.65
CA THR A 182 3.80 -0.08 -2.59
C THR A 182 2.43 0.57 -2.71
N GLY A 183 1.37 -0.18 -2.39
CA GLY A 183 -0.03 0.24 -2.54
C GLY A 183 -0.55 1.21 -1.47
N HIS A 184 0.30 2.10 -0.93
CA HIS A 184 -0.18 3.09 0.04
C HIS A 184 -0.99 4.18 -0.67
N THR A 185 -2.11 4.57 -0.07
CA THR A 185 -3.14 5.43 -0.66
C THR A 185 -3.06 6.88 -0.14
N LEU A 186 -3.95 7.76 -0.61
CA LEU A 186 -4.12 9.09 -0.03
C LEU A 186 -4.55 9.02 1.45
N ASP A 187 -5.48 8.12 1.77
CA ASP A 187 -5.97 7.90 3.12
C ASP A 187 -4.88 7.42 4.08
N ASP A 188 -3.96 6.56 3.60
CA ASP A 188 -2.77 6.20 4.37
C ASP A 188 -1.85 7.40 4.60
N ALA A 189 -1.68 8.25 3.59
CA ALA A 189 -0.81 9.41 3.68
C ALA A 189 -1.33 10.42 4.71
N ASP A 190 -2.61 10.79 4.64
CA ASP A 190 -3.24 11.70 5.59
C ASP A 190 -3.29 11.11 7.00
N GLN A 191 -3.56 9.80 7.12
CA GLN A 191 -3.54 9.11 8.40
C GLN A 191 -2.16 9.22 9.06
N ILE A 192 -1.09 8.93 8.31
CA ILE A 192 0.29 9.01 8.83
C ILE A 192 0.64 10.46 9.17
N LEU A 193 0.22 11.43 8.36
CA LEU A 193 0.44 12.86 8.62
C LEU A 193 -0.11 13.24 9.99
N ILE A 194 -1.39 12.98 10.23
CA ILE A 194 -2.05 13.30 11.51
C ILE A 194 -1.40 12.53 12.65
N GLN A 195 -1.06 11.25 12.46
CA GLN A 195 -0.39 10.47 13.49
C GLN A 195 0.98 11.05 13.88
N CYS A 196 1.79 11.49 12.90
CA CYS A 196 3.09 12.11 13.19
C CYS A 196 2.93 13.45 13.92
N LEU A 197 1.89 14.22 13.61
CA LEU A 197 1.57 15.46 14.33
C LEU A 197 1.19 15.18 15.79
N ILE A 198 0.40 14.14 16.04
CA ILE A 198 0.02 13.72 17.40
C ILE A 198 1.26 13.27 18.20
N SER A 199 2.14 12.48 17.58
CA SER A 199 3.31 11.91 18.26
C SER A 199 4.55 12.82 18.27
N GLY A 200 4.53 13.93 17.53
CA GLY A 200 5.70 14.78 17.30
C GLY A 200 6.82 14.14 16.47
N ASP A 201 6.55 13.09 15.69
CA ASP A 201 7.57 12.39 14.89
C ASP A 201 7.86 13.11 13.57
N MET A 202 8.63 14.19 13.66
CA MET A 202 8.99 15.01 12.50
C MET A 202 9.88 14.29 11.50
N ARG A 203 10.65 13.28 11.92
CA ARG A 203 11.47 12.46 11.01
C ARG A 203 10.60 11.55 10.16
N GLN A 204 9.57 10.92 10.74
CA GLN A 204 8.62 10.13 9.99
C GLN A 204 7.76 11.02 9.07
N LEU A 205 7.37 12.21 9.54
CA LEU A 205 6.67 13.19 8.72
C LEU A 205 7.54 13.64 7.53
N TYR A 206 8.83 13.88 7.75
CA TYR A 206 9.81 14.08 6.69
C TYR A 206 9.95 12.88 5.76
N LYS A 207 9.49 11.66 6.07
CA LYS A 207 9.48 10.54 5.10
C LYS A 207 8.15 10.37 4.36
N LEU A 208 7.16 11.20 4.67
CA LEU A 208 5.86 11.18 4.03
C LEU A 208 5.91 11.84 2.64
N TYR A 209 6.45 11.12 1.66
CA TYR A 209 6.52 11.55 0.26
C TYR A 209 6.21 10.38 -0.69
N PRO A 210 5.81 10.66 -1.95
CA PRO A 210 5.58 9.63 -2.95
C PRO A 210 6.84 8.86 -3.33
N ILE A 211 8.01 9.48 -3.20
CA ILE A 211 9.32 8.86 -3.45
C ILE A 211 10.19 8.99 -2.21
N VAL A 212 10.75 7.87 -1.77
CA VAL A 212 11.79 7.83 -0.74
C VAL A 212 13.01 7.22 -1.39
N TYR A 213 13.96 8.09 -1.75
CA TYR A 213 15.19 7.67 -2.39
C TYR A 213 15.93 6.64 -1.55
N SER A 214 16.67 5.77 -2.23
CA SER A 214 17.78 5.05 -1.63
C SER A 214 18.61 6.09 -0.88
N ALA A 215 18.58 6.06 0.44
CA ALA A 215 19.54 6.78 1.26
C ALA A 215 20.97 6.38 0.82
N THR A 216 22.00 6.97 1.40
CA THR A 216 23.42 6.72 1.07
C THR A 216 23.89 5.26 1.13
N HIS A 217 23.02 4.30 1.44
CA HIS A 217 23.33 2.88 1.50
C HIS A 217 23.00 2.15 0.18
N PRO A 218 23.96 1.43 -0.44
CA PRO A 218 23.80 0.80 -1.77
C PRO A 218 22.73 -0.31 -1.80
N LYS A 219 22.50 -0.98 -0.67
CA LYS A 219 21.46 -2.03 -0.55
C LYS A 219 20.06 -1.55 -0.15
N LEU A 220 19.79 -0.24 -0.18
CA LEU A 220 18.45 0.29 0.08
C LEU A 220 17.78 0.67 -1.24
N VAL A 221 16.70 -0.01 -1.61
CA VAL A 221 16.00 0.27 -2.88
C VAL A 221 15.10 1.51 -2.71
N THR A 222 15.11 2.37 -3.72
CA THR A 222 14.22 3.55 -3.76
C THR A 222 12.76 3.11 -3.72
N ARG A 223 11.97 3.64 -2.77
CA ARG A 223 10.56 3.30 -2.63
C ARG A 223 9.67 4.32 -3.28
N ILE A 224 8.64 3.85 -3.97
CA ILE A 224 7.64 4.70 -4.61
C ILE A 224 6.21 4.32 -4.20
N ARG A 225 5.32 5.31 -4.24
CA ARG A 225 3.92 5.18 -3.83
C ARG A 225 2.99 5.82 -4.87
N PRO A 226 2.70 5.13 -6.00
CA PRO A 226 1.91 5.71 -7.08
C PRO A 226 0.45 6.08 -6.72
N LEU A 227 -0.10 5.47 -5.66
CA LEU A 227 -1.48 5.72 -5.21
C LEU A 227 -1.62 6.82 -4.14
N PHE A 228 -0.55 7.57 -3.82
CA PHE A 228 -0.55 8.60 -2.77
C PHE A 228 -1.47 9.80 -3.01
N GLU A 229 -2.02 9.98 -4.20
CA GLU A 229 -3.08 10.97 -4.47
C GLU A 229 -4.43 10.34 -4.80
N SER A 230 -4.57 9.02 -4.63
CA SER A 230 -5.78 8.25 -4.92
C SER A 230 -6.52 7.88 -3.63
N PRO A 231 -7.78 8.33 -3.46
CA PRO A 231 -8.62 7.94 -2.32
C PRO A 231 -8.93 6.43 -2.31
N GLU A 232 -9.04 5.83 -1.12
CA GLU A 232 -9.40 4.41 -0.95
C GLU A 232 -10.77 4.06 -1.55
N GLU A 233 -11.72 4.98 -1.51
CA GLU A 233 -13.06 4.80 -2.11
C GLU A 233 -12.97 4.64 -3.63
N ASP A 234 -12.12 5.44 -4.28
CA ASP A 234 -11.92 5.36 -5.72
C ASP A 234 -11.17 4.09 -6.09
N ILE A 235 -10.19 3.67 -5.28
CA ILE A 235 -9.46 2.40 -5.47
C ILE A 235 -10.42 1.22 -5.35
N LEU A 236 -11.35 1.24 -4.38
CA LEU A 236 -12.37 0.21 -4.22
C LEU A 236 -13.35 0.19 -5.40
N LEU A 237 -13.80 1.35 -5.84
CA LEU A 237 -14.69 1.44 -7.00
C LEU A 237 -13.99 0.91 -8.27
N TYR A 238 -12.73 1.28 -8.48
CA TYR A 238 -11.92 0.82 -9.61
C TYR A 238 -11.77 -0.71 -9.59
N ALA A 239 -11.40 -1.29 -8.43
CA ALA A 239 -11.30 -2.74 -8.28
C ALA A 239 -12.63 -3.45 -8.62
N LYS A 240 -13.76 -2.91 -8.17
CA LYS A 240 -15.08 -3.49 -8.44
C LYS A 240 -15.49 -3.41 -9.91
N ILE A 241 -15.18 -2.30 -10.58
CA ILE A 241 -15.49 -2.08 -12.00
C ILE A 241 -14.65 -3.01 -12.89
N GLU A 242 -13.33 -3.03 -12.67
CA GLU A 242 -12.41 -3.88 -13.44
C GLU A 242 -12.54 -5.37 -13.05
N GLY A 243 -13.42 -5.73 -12.11
CA GLY A 243 -13.65 -7.12 -11.69
C GLY A 243 -12.48 -7.75 -10.93
N LEU A 244 -11.65 -6.94 -10.27
CA LEU A 244 -10.47 -7.40 -9.55
C LEU A 244 -10.86 -8.07 -8.23
N GLU A 245 -10.53 -9.35 -8.11
CA GLU A 245 -10.58 -10.10 -6.85
C GLU A 245 -9.50 -9.61 -5.88
N PHE A 246 -9.86 -9.46 -4.60
CA PHE A 246 -8.95 -9.13 -3.51
C PHE A 246 -9.44 -9.73 -2.19
N ILE A 247 -8.54 -9.86 -1.22
CA ILE A 247 -8.89 -10.34 0.13
C ILE A 247 -9.64 -9.25 0.90
N GLU A 248 -10.96 -9.43 1.06
CA GLU A 248 -11.81 -8.47 1.80
C GLU A 248 -11.67 -8.58 3.32
N ARG A 249 -11.39 -9.78 3.84
CA ARG A 249 -11.31 -10.00 5.28
C ARG A 249 -10.04 -9.34 5.84
N PRO A 250 -10.13 -8.55 6.93
CA PRO A 250 -8.94 -8.00 7.56
C PRO A 250 -8.08 -9.13 8.16
N CYS A 251 -6.80 -8.83 8.36
CA CYS A 251 -5.89 -9.73 9.06
C CYS A 251 -6.44 -10.06 10.47
N PRO A 252 -6.44 -11.33 10.92
CA PRO A 252 -6.93 -11.72 12.25
C PRO A 252 -6.26 -10.98 13.42
N TYR A 253 -5.01 -10.53 13.24
CA TYR A 253 -4.25 -9.80 14.25
C TYR A 253 -4.40 -8.26 14.17
N ALA A 254 -5.17 -7.75 13.21
CA ALA A 254 -5.39 -6.32 13.06
C ALA A 254 -6.58 -5.88 13.93
N SER A 255 -6.30 -5.30 15.10
CA SER A 255 -7.35 -4.72 15.97
C SER A 255 -6.85 -3.49 16.74
N GLY A 256 -7.79 -2.58 17.06
CA GLY A 256 -7.59 -1.47 18.00
C GLY A 256 -6.49 -0.47 17.62
N ALA A 257 -6.29 -0.22 16.32
CA ALA A 257 -5.25 0.69 15.85
C ALA A 257 -5.76 2.12 15.73
N LEU A 258 -5.05 3.08 16.33
CA LEU A 258 -5.29 4.53 16.20
C LEU A 258 -5.43 4.99 14.74
N SER A 259 -4.74 4.31 13.82
CA SER A 259 -4.84 4.57 12.38
C SER A 259 -6.27 4.44 11.85
N LEU A 260 -7.07 3.50 12.38
CA LEU A 260 -8.47 3.32 11.97
C LEU A 260 -9.35 4.47 12.45
N ASP A 261 -9.11 4.97 13.67
CA ASP A 261 -9.89 6.07 14.23
C ASP A 261 -9.56 7.40 13.53
N ILE A 262 -8.28 7.63 13.20
CA ILE A 262 -7.88 8.78 12.38
C ILE A 262 -8.53 8.71 10.99
N LYS A 263 -8.55 7.54 10.33
CA LYS A 263 -9.21 7.38 9.03
C LYS A 263 -10.71 7.67 9.11
N LYS A 264 -11.40 7.19 10.16
CA LYS A 264 -12.82 7.50 10.38
C LYS A 264 -13.06 9.01 10.50
N LEU A 265 -12.27 9.69 11.33
CA LEU A 265 -12.36 11.15 11.50
C LEU A 265 -12.14 11.89 10.16
N LEU A 266 -11.13 11.49 9.39
CA LEU A 266 -10.85 12.10 8.08
C LEU A 266 -12.00 11.84 7.08
N ASN A 267 -12.62 10.65 7.11
CA ASN A 267 -13.78 10.33 6.28
C ASN A 267 -14.99 11.20 6.63
N GLU A 268 -15.25 11.42 7.92
CA GLU A 268 -16.34 12.29 8.38
C GLU A 268 -16.15 13.73 7.90
N ILE A 269 -14.92 14.26 7.98
CA ILE A 269 -14.62 15.60 7.47
C ILE A 269 -14.76 15.64 5.94
N GLU A 270 -14.19 14.68 5.22
CA GLU A 270 -14.26 14.59 3.75
C GLU A 270 -15.72 14.53 3.25
N SER A 271 -16.61 13.84 3.98
CA SER A 271 -18.03 13.75 3.64
C SER A 271 -18.77 15.10 3.70
N ARG A 272 -18.36 15.99 4.62
CA ARG A 272 -18.95 17.32 4.79
C ARG A 272 -18.24 18.36 3.92
N HIS A 273 -16.94 18.20 3.74
CA HIS A 273 -16.05 19.09 3.00
C HIS A 273 -15.24 18.26 1.99
N PRO A 274 -15.79 17.98 0.79
CA PRO A 274 -15.08 17.24 -0.24
C PRO A 274 -13.75 17.91 -0.61
N ASN A 275 -12.77 17.10 -1.01
CA ASN A 275 -11.39 17.51 -1.33
C ASN A 275 -10.53 17.89 -0.11
N THR A 276 -10.96 17.60 1.11
CA THR A 276 -10.18 17.89 2.33
C THR A 276 -8.90 17.07 2.38
N LYS A 277 -9.00 15.74 2.23
CA LYS A 277 -7.85 14.82 2.25
C LYS A 277 -6.77 15.20 1.24
N LEU A 278 -7.18 15.35 -0.02
CA LEU A 278 -6.25 15.71 -1.10
C LEU A 278 -5.62 17.09 -0.86
N SER A 279 -6.36 18.02 -0.26
CA SER A 279 -5.83 19.34 0.11
C SER A 279 -4.84 19.26 1.26
N ILE A 280 -5.10 18.47 2.30
CA ILE A 280 -4.17 18.23 3.42
C ILE A 280 -2.84 17.73 2.87
N TYR A 281 -2.87 16.62 2.14
CA TYR A 281 -1.67 15.99 1.59
C TYR A 281 -0.89 16.93 0.65
N ARG A 282 -1.57 17.56 -0.33
CA ARG A 282 -0.90 18.45 -1.30
C ARG A 282 -0.35 19.71 -0.65
N ASN A 283 -1.05 20.30 0.33
CA ASN A 283 -0.53 21.46 1.05
C ASN A 283 0.67 21.08 1.90
N PHE A 284 0.64 19.93 2.58
CA PHE A 284 1.79 19.42 3.30
C PHE A 284 3.01 19.29 2.39
N VAL A 285 2.86 18.58 1.26
CA VAL A 285 3.94 18.39 0.28
C VAL A 285 4.49 19.71 -0.26
N LYS A 286 3.61 20.65 -0.63
CA LYS A 286 4.02 21.90 -1.29
C LYS A 286 4.52 22.98 -0.33
N LYS A 287 3.97 23.05 0.88
CA LYS A 287 4.13 24.21 1.78
C LYS A 287 4.85 23.89 3.09
N ILE A 288 4.80 22.64 3.56
CA ILE A 288 5.29 22.28 4.90
C ILE A 288 6.53 21.40 4.80
N ARG A 289 6.54 20.45 3.87
CA ARG A 289 7.53 19.38 3.85
C ARG A 289 8.98 19.85 3.73
N TYR A 290 9.26 20.89 2.93
CA TYR A 290 10.63 21.42 2.78
C TYR A 290 11.15 22.08 4.07
N LEU A 291 10.26 22.56 4.96
CA LEU A 291 10.65 23.07 6.28
C LEU A 291 11.20 21.95 7.18
N LEU A 292 10.93 20.69 6.82
CA LEU A 292 11.40 19.52 7.56
C LEU A 292 12.75 18.98 7.03
N ASP A 293 13.41 19.67 6.09
CA ASP A 293 14.72 19.25 5.57
C ASP A 293 15.79 19.19 6.67
N VAL A 294 15.63 19.93 7.77
CA VAL A 294 16.46 19.83 8.99
C VAL A 294 16.39 18.44 9.66
N TYR A 295 15.35 17.66 9.36
CA TYR A 295 15.17 16.28 9.80
C TYR A 295 15.57 15.25 8.74
N SER A 296 16.22 15.69 7.65
CA SER A 296 16.80 14.79 6.66
C SER A 296 17.78 13.82 7.33
N GLU A 297 17.78 12.58 6.88
CA GLU A 297 18.65 11.57 7.47
C GLU A 297 20.08 11.75 6.98
N GLY A 298 21.03 11.66 7.91
CA GLY A 298 22.44 11.49 7.58
C GLY A 298 22.73 10.10 7.01
N GLU A 299 24.01 9.74 6.96
CA GLU A 299 24.41 8.46 6.38
C GLU A 299 23.79 7.26 7.11
N ILE A 300 23.21 6.34 6.33
CA ILE A 300 22.69 5.08 6.87
C ILE A 300 23.80 4.05 6.85
N GLY A 301 24.18 3.58 8.04
CA GLY A 301 25.19 2.54 8.22
C GLY A 301 24.74 1.14 7.75
N THR A 302 25.66 0.20 7.86
CA THR A 302 25.46 -1.19 7.42
C THR A 302 25.29 -2.13 8.62
N CYS A 303 24.35 -3.07 8.51
CA CYS A 303 24.16 -4.11 9.51
C CYS A 303 25.36 -5.06 9.56
N LYS A 304 25.98 -5.24 10.73
CA LYS A 304 27.11 -6.16 10.92
C LYS A 304 26.78 -7.64 10.70
N ILE A 305 25.49 -8.01 10.74
CA ILE A 305 25.03 -9.40 10.63
C ILE A 305 24.62 -9.75 9.21
N CYS A 306 23.77 -8.92 8.57
CA CYS A 306 23.22 -9.23 7.25
C CYS A 306 23.68 -8.30 6.12
N GLY A 307 24.46 -7.26 6.43
CA GLY A 307 24.96 -6.30 5.44
C GLY A 307 23.90 -5.38 4.83
N PHE A 308 22.66 -5.36 5.34
CA PHE A 308 21.59 -4.44 4.93
C PHE A 308 21.55 -3.16 5.78
N PRO A 309 20.83 -2.11 5.37
CA PRO A 309 20.81 -0.82 6.07
C PRO A 309 20.47 -0.92 7.57
N SER A 310 21.22 -0.20 8.41
CA SER A 310 21.05 -0.15 9.87
C SER A 310 21.55 1.15 10.46
N SER A 311 20.79 1.74 11.38
CA SER A 311 21.18 2.97 12.10
C SER A 311 22.02 2.70 13.36
N VAL A 312 22.10 1.45 13.85
CA VAL A 312 22.67 1.12 15.18
C VAL A 312 23.50 -0.17 15.17
N GLY A 313 24.19 -0.45 14.06
CA GLY A 313 25.08 -1.62 13.91
C GLY A 313 24.34 -2.96 13.67
N GLU A 314 23.50 -3.42 14.59
CA GLU A 314 22.60 -4.58 14.38
C GLU A 314 21.20 -4.09 13.98
N CYS A 315 20.72 -4.46 12.79
CA CYS A 315 19.41 -4.02 12.30
C CYS A 315 18.26 -4.64 13.09
N SER A 316 17.10 -3.98 13.07
CA SER A 316 15.89 -4.41 13.81
C SER A 316 15.43 -5.82 13.45
N TYR A 317 15.64 -6.26 12.21
CA TYR A 317 15.28 -7.61 11.77
C TYR A 317 16.22 -8.68 12.38
N CYS A 318 17.54 -8.50 12.29
CA CYS A 318 18.50 -9.44 12.90
C CYS A 318 18.30 -9.55 14.41
N ARG A 319 18.09 -8.40 15.08
CA ARG A 319 17.80 -8.36 16.51
C ARG A 319 16.50 -9.11 16.86
N LEU A 320 15.46 -8.94 16.05
CA LEU A 320 14.19 -9.67 16.21
C LEU A 320 14.42 -11.18 16.04
N LYS A 321 15.07 -11.61 14.95
CA LYS A 321 15.35 -13.01 14.66
C LYS A 321 16.11 -13.67 15.81
N ARG A 322 17.16 -13.02 16.29
CA ARG A 322 17.95 -13.48 17.43
C ARG A 322 17.11 -13.64 18.70
N ARG A 323 16.28 -12.64 19.05
CA ARG A 323 15.39 -12.73 20.21
C ARG A 323 14.38 -13.87 20.10
N VAL A 324 13.78 -14.06 18.93
CA VAL A 324 12.83 -15.17 18.69
C VAL A 324 13.53 -16.51 18.91
N LEU A 325 14.73 -16.70 18.35
CA LEU A 325 15.53 -17.92 18.53
C LEU A 325 15.98 -18.13 20.00
N GLU A 326 16.33 -17.08 20.72
CA GLU A 326 16.66 -17.14 22.16
C GLU A 326 15.49 -17.63 23.01
N TYR A 327 14.26 -17.19 22.71
CA TYR A 327 13.07 -17.62 23.44
C TYR A 327 12.64 -19.05 23.10
N ARG A 328 12.97 -19.57 21.92
CA ARG A 328 12.69 -20.98 21.55
C ARG A 328 13.61 -21.97 22.26
N LYS A 329 14.83 -21.55 22.60
CA LYS A 329 15.81 -22.39 23.33
C LYS A 329 15.53 -22.50 24.83
N ARG A 330 14.55 -21.77 25.36
CA ARG A 330 14.22 -21.69 26.80
C ARG A 330 12.85 -22.27 27.08
#